data_AF-A0A534IM70-F1
#
_entry.id   AF-A0A534IM70-F1
#
_cell.length_a   1.000
_cell.length_b   1.000
_cell.length_c   1.000
_cell.angle_alpha   90.00
_cell.angle_beta   90.00
_cell.angle_gamma   90.00
#
_symmetry.space_group_name_H-M   'P 1'
#
loop_
_entity.id
_entity.type
_entity.pdbx_description
1 polymer ?
#
loop_
_entity_poly.entity_id
_entity_poly.type
_entity_poly.pdbx_seq_one_letter_code
_entity_poly.pdbx_strand_id
1 'polypeptide(L)'
;MLALLFDLDGTLLDTFEQLLQAQNEALAAFGEPPLTAEQLRPLVGLPLTKQMEITRGMRGPRVAAINDDYYRRFQAALEKGVRTYPGVLETLAVLRDRRIGTMTTRRQAVADRMLRLAGIREFFTAVVGGDEVPRPKP
;
A
#
# COMPACT_ATOMS: atom_id res chain seq x y z
N MET A 1 -26.28 -3.05 -12.05
CA MET A 1 -25.68 -4.05 -11.14
C MET A 1 -24.63 -3.34 -10.29
N LEU A 2 -24.61 -3.61 -8.99
CA LEU A 2 -23.71 -2.96 -8.04
C LEU A 2 -22.35 -3.68 -8.01
N ALA A 3 -21.27 -2.92 -7.80
CA ALA A 3 -19.93 -3.43 -7.57
C ALA A 3 -19.39 -2.88 -6.24
N LEU A 4 -18.56 -3.66 -5.56
CA LEU A 4 -17.90 -3.27 -4.32
C LEU A 4 -16.42 -2.99 -4.62
N LEU A 5 -15.96 -1.80 -4.23
CA LEU A 5 -14.57 -1.39 -4.40
C LEU A 5 -13.91 -1.30 -3.03
N PHE A 6 -12.76 -1.97 -2.88
CA PHE A 6 -11.97 -1.95 -1.65
C PHE A 6 -10.62 -1.28 -1.89
N ASP A 7 -10.14 -0.54 -0.88
CA ASP A 7 -8.71 -0.26 -0.78
C ASP A 7 -7.94 -1.50 -0.31
N LEU A 8 -6.61 -1.44 -0.32
CA LEU A 8 -5.73 -2.53 0.13
C LEU A 8 -5.16 -2.27 1.51
N ASP A 9 -4.13 -1.42 1.61
CA ASP A 9 -3.41 -1.16 2.85
C ASP A 9 -4.34 -0.54 3.90
N GLY A 10 -4.37 -1.12 5.10
CA GLY A 10 -5.22 -0.62 6.18
C GLY A 10 -6.72 -0.88 5.99
N THR A 11 -7.12 -1.59 4.92
CA THR A 11 -8.51 -2.01 4.68
C THR A 11 -8.62 -3.54 4.60
N LEU A 12 -7.95 -4.15 3.64
CA LEU A 12 -7.92 -5.61 3.48
C LEU A 12 -6.64 -6.21 4.03
N LEU A 13 -5.52 -5.50 3.87
CA LEU A 13 -4.18 -6.00 4.15
C LEU A 13 -3.57 -5.27 5.35
N ASP A 14 -3.09 -6.04 6.31
CA ASP A 14 -2.37 -5.57 7.49
C ASP A 14 -0.87 -5.42 7.18
N THR A 15 -0.53 -4.30 6.53
CA THR A 15 0.80 -4.03 5.98
C THR A 15 1.55 -2.92 6.71
N PHE A 16 0.98 -2.39 7.79
CA PHE A 16 1.50 -1.19 8.45
C PHE A 16 2.94 -1.36 8.94
N GLU A 17 3.25 -2.46 9.62
CA GLU A 17 4.60 -2.71 10.14
C GLU A 17 5.64 -2.83 9.02
N GLN A 18 5.29 -3.50 7.92
CA GLN A 18 6.17 -3.61 6.74
C GLN A 18 6.41 -2.25 6.09
N LEU A 19 5.36 -1.42 6.04
CA LEU A 19 5.42 -0.06 5.50
C LEU A 19 6.34 0.81 6.36
N LEU A 20 6.12 0.84 7.68
CA LEU A 20 6.92 1.61 8.64
C LEU A 20 8.38 1.18 8.60
N GLN A 21 8.65 -0.13 8.63
CA GLN A 21 10.01 -0.66 8.57
C GLN A 21 10.71 -0.24 7.27
N ALA A 22 10.09 -0.51 6.11
CA ALA A 22 10.70 -0.20 4.82
C ALA A 22 10.98 1.30 4.66
N GLN A 23 10.09 2.15 5.16
CA GLN A 23 10.26 3.60 5.09
C GLN A 23 11.35 4.09 6.03
N ASN A 24 11.44 3.57 7.26
CA ASN A 24 12.51 3.92 8.20
C ASN A 24 13.89 3.45 7.73
N GLU A 25 13.96 2.27 7.12
CA GLU A 25 15.20 1.80 6.50
C GLU A 25 15.63 2.67 5.30
N ALA A 26 14.68 3.12 4.48
CA ALA A 26 14.97 4.05 3.39
C ALA A 26 15.41 5.42 3.93
N LEU A 27 14.74 5.95 4.95
CA LEU A 27 15.13 7.21 5.59
C LEU A 27 16.57 7.14 6.14
N ALA A 28 16.89 6.06 6.86
CA ALA A 28 18.22 5.84 7.40
C ALA A 28 19.31 5.81 6.32
N ALA A 29 19.04 5.19 5.17
CA ALA A 29 19.98 5.14 4.05
C ALA A 29 20.31 6.53 3.45
N PHE A 30 19.46 7.52 3.69
CA PHE A 30 19.65 8.91 3.23
C PHE A 30 20.02 9.88 4.37
N GLY A 31 20.29 9.36 5.58
CA GLY A 31 20.67 10.16 6.75
C GLY A 31 19.49 10.92 7.39
N GLU A 32 18.26 10.49 7.13
CA GLU A 32 17.06 11.10 7.70
C GLU A 32 16.67 10.38 9.01
N PRO A 33 16.18 11.09 10.05
CA PRO A 33 15.71 10.44 11.27
C PRO A 33 14.51 9.52 10.99
N PRO A 34 14.24 8.48 11.79
CA PRO A 34 13.09 7.59 11.59
C PRO A 34 11.76 8.32 11.85
N LEU A 35 10.68 7.78 11.30
CA LEU A 35 9.30 8.11 11.66
C LEU A 35 8.81 7.20 12.77
N THR A 36 8.00 7.74 13.68
CA THR A 36 7.23 6.93 14.63
C THR A 36 5.96 6.37 13.99
N ALA A 37 5.37 5.35 14.62
CA ALA A 37 4.09 4.82 14.19
C ALA A 37 2.99 5.89 14.24
N GLU A 38 2.98 6.78 15.24
CA GLU A 38 1.97 7.84 15.33
C GLU A 38 2.09 8.85 14.20
N GLN A 39 3.31 9.16 13.74
CA GLN A 39 3.54 10.08 12.63
C GLN A 39 3.08 9.50 11.29
N LEU A 40 3.25 8.19 11.10
CA LEU A 40 2.99 7.55 9.82
C LEU A 40 1.54 7.06 9.65
N ARG A 41 0.93 6.53 10.72
CA ARG A 41 -0.41 5.93 10.69
C ARG A 41 -1.49 6.82 10.06
N PRO A 42 -1.61 8.12 10.35
CA PRO A 42 -2.64 8.97 9.72
C PRO A 42 -2.37 9.28 8.24
N LEU A 43 -1.18 8.94 7.73
CA LEU A 43 -0.76 9.24 6.35
C LEU A 43 -0.79 8.00 5.44
N VAL A 44 -1.11 6.82 5.99
CA VAL A 44 -1.24 5.58 5.22
C VAL A 44 -2.31 5.77 4.14
N GLY A 45 -2.00 5.33 2.93
CA GLY A 45 -2.83 5.54 1.74
C GLY A 45 -2.42 6.74 0.90
N LEU A 46 -1.73 7.74 1.46
CA LEU A 46 -1.13 8.83 0.68
C LEU A 46 0.16 8.38 -0.03
N PRO A 47 0.52 8.98 -1.18
CA PRO A 47 1.83 8.76 -1.79
C PRO A 47 2.97 9.16 -0.83
N LEU A 48 4.07 8.40 -0.81
CA LEU A 48 5.21 8.69 0.08
C LEU A 48 5.74 10.11 -0.11
N THR A 49 5.74 10.62 -1.33
CA THR A 49 6.13 12.01 -1.62
C THR A 49 5.31 13.01 -0.80
N LYS A 50 3.99 12.78 -0.67
CA LYS A 50 3.11 13.61 0.15
C LYS A 50 3.33 13.37 1.64
N GLN A 51 3.58 12.13 2.06
CA GLN A 51 3.92 11.83 3.46
C GLN A 51 5.20 12.56 3.89
N MET A 52 6.24 12.58 3.05
CA MET A 52 7.51 13.27 3.29
C MET A 52 7.35 14.79 3.31
N GLU A 53 6.49 15.32 2.44
CA GLU A 53 6.12 16.73 2.49
C GLU A 53 5.45 17.10 3.81
N ILE A 54 4.49 16.31 4.29
CA ILE A 54 3.76 16.59 5.53
C ILE A 54 4.65 16.43 6.76
N THR A 55 5.46 15.37 6.81
CA THR A 55 6.26 15.04 7.99
C THR A 55 7.56 15.84 8.09
N ARG A 56 8.09 16.33 6.96
CA ARG A 56 9.45 16.93 6.90
C ARG A 56 9.57 18.17 6.01
N GLY A 57 8.52 18.56 5.30
CA GLY A 57 8.60 19.66 4.32
C GLY A 57 9.49 19.35 3.11
N MET A 58 9.87 18.09 2.90
CA MET A 58 10.79 17.71 1.83
C MET A 58 10.05 17.52 0.50
N ARG A 59 10.66 17.97 -0.61
CA ARG A 59 10.20 17.77 -1.99
C ARG A 59 11.39 17.61 -2.96
N GLY A 60 11.11 17.24 -4.20
CA GLY A 60 12.11 17.22 -5.29
C GLY A 60 12.90 15.91 -5.42
N PRO A 61 14.02 15.92 -6.17
CA PRO A 61 14.74 14.70 -6.57
C PRO A 61 15.20 13.81 -5.41
N ARG A 62 15.57 14.42 -4.28
CA ARG A 62 15.94 13.67 -3.06
C ARG A 62 14.79 12.82 -2.53
N VAL A 63 13.56 13.35 -2.54
CA VAL A 63 12.38 12.59 -2.12
C VAL A 63 12.05 11.48 -3.12
N ALA A 64 12.25 11.72 -4.42
CA ALA A 64 12.09 10.68 -5.44
C ALA A 64 13.07 9.51 -5.22
N ALA A 65 14.34 9.79 -4.89
CA ALA A 65 15.32 8.74 -4.59
C ALA A 65 14.98 7.94 -3.32
N ILE A 66 14.54 8.62 -2.25
CA ILE A 66 14.05 7.95 -1.02
C ILE A 66 12.84 7.07 -1.33
N ASN A 67 11.92 7.58 -2.14
CA ASN A 67 10.72 6.86 -2.57
C ASN A 67 11.07 5.57 -3.33
N ASP A 68 12.02 5.63 -4.26
CA ASP A 68 12.46 4.46 -5.02
C ASP A 68 13.14 3.42 -4.12
N ASP A 69 13.99 3.85 -3.18
CA ASP A 69 14.61 2.96 -2.20
C ASP A 69 13.58 2.30 -1.28
N TYR A 70 12.62 3.09 -0.78
CA TYR A 70 11.47 2.59 -0.03
C TYR A 70 10.70 1.52 -0.81
N TYR A 71 10.37 1.77 -2.08
CA TYR A 71 9.61 0.80 -2.89
C TYR A 71 10.36 -0.52 -3.04
N ARG A 72 11.68 -0.47 -3.28
CA ARG A 72 12.52 -1.66 -3.36
C ARG A 72 12.51 -2.46 -2.05
N ARG A 73 12.68 -1.78 -0.91
CA ARG A 73 12.66 -2.41 0.42
C ARG A 73 11.29 -2.99 0.76
N PHE A 74 10.23 -2.25 0.46
CA PHE A 74 8.86 -2.69 0.71
C PHE A 74 8.55 -3.95 -0.11
N GLN A 75 8.93 -4.01 -1.39
CA GLN A 75 8.75 -5.21 -2.19
C GLN A 75 9.48 -6.43 -1.62
N ALA A 76 10.70 -6.25 -1.13
CA ALA A 76 11.43 -7.32 -0.44
C ALA A 76 10.74 -7.74 0.88
N ALA A 77 10.13 -6.80 1.60
CA ALA A 77 9.37 -7.10 2.82
C ALA A 77 8.09 -7.90 2.53
N LEU A 78 7.45 -7.70 1.37
CA LEU A 78 6.28 -8.48 0.95
C LEU A 78 6.61 -9.97 0.74
N GLU A 79 7.85 -10.31 0.35
CA GLU A 79 8.29 -11.72 0.22
C GLU A 79 8.19 -12.51 1.52
N LYS A 80 8.23 -11.81 2.66
CA LYS A 80 8.09 -12.43 3.98
C LYS A 80 6.65 -12.80 4.31
N GLY A 81 5.70 -12.46 3.43
CA GLY A 81 4.27 -12.72 3.56
C GLY A 81 3.44 -11.44 3.66
N VAL A 82 2.17 -11.54 3.29
CA VAL A 82 1.19 -10.45 3.41
C VAL A 82 -0.03 -11.00 4.13
N ARG A 83 -0.42 -10.38 5.23
CA ARG A 83 -1.56 -10.81 6.04
C ARG A 83 -2.81 -9.99 5.71
N THR A 84 -3.96 -10.63 5.75
CA THR A 84 -5.24 -9.93 5.76
C THR A 84 -5.61 -9.54 7.19
N TYR A 85 -6.49 -8.55 7.34
CA TYR A 85 -7.15 -8.33 8.64
C TYR A 85 -8.08 -9.51 9.00
N PRO A 86 -8.34 -9.74 10.31
CA PRO A 86 -9.34 -10.72 10.74
C PRO A 86 -10.70 -10.47 10.10
N GLY A 87 -11.38 -11.52 9.63
CA GLY A 87 -12.70 -11.42 9.01
C GLY A 87 -12.71 -11.07 7.51
N VAL A 88 -11.57 -10.69 6.92
CA VAL A 88 -11.51 -10.31 5.49
C VAL A 88 -11.81 -11.50 4.58
N LEU A 89 -11.21 -12.66 4.84
CA LEU A 89 -11.39 -13.84 3.99
C LEU A 89 -12.84 -14.34 4.04
N GLU A 90 -13.42 -14.36 5.24
CA GLU A 90 -14.80 -14.75 5.50
C GLU A 90 -15.77 -13.79 4.80
N THR A 91 -15.49 -12.49 4.86
CA THR A 91 -16.28 -11.46 4.19
C THR A 91 -16.21 -11.61 2.66
N LEU A 92 -15.01 -11.79 2.11
CA LEU A 92 -14.83 -11.99 0.66
C LEU A 92 -15.50 -13.29 0.17
N ALA A 93 -15.50 -14.34 0.98
CA ALA A 93 -16.22 -15.58 0.68
C ALA A 93 -17.74 -15.37 0.59
N VAL A 94 -18.33 -14.60 1.51
CA VAL A 94 -19.76 -14.22 1.47
C VAL A 94 -20.08 -13.37 0.24
N LEU A 95 -19.11 -12.57 -0.23
CA LEU A 95 -19.27 -11.68 -1.37
C LEU A 95 -18.90 -12.29 -2.72
N ARG A 96 -18.59 -13.61 -2.79
CA ARG A 96 -18.04 -14.26 -3.99
C ARG A 96 -18.90 -14.12 -5.25
N ASP A 97 -20.22 -14.00 -5.11
CA ASP A 97 -21.16 -13.79 -6.23
C ASP A 97 -21.34 -12.30 -6.62
N ARG A 98 -20.66 -11.39 -5.94
CA ARG A 98 -20.66 -9.95 -6.24
C ARG A 98 -19.45 -9.59 -7.10
N ARG A 99 -19.59 -8.52 -7.88
CA ARG A 99 -18.43 -7.91 -8.56
C ARG A 99 -17.61 -7.14 -7.54
N ILE A 100 -16.42 -7.63 -7.26
CA ILE A 100 -15.46 -7.00 -6.36
C ILE A 100 -14.28 -6.47 -7.17
N GLY A 101 -13.87 -5.25 -6.89
CA GLY A 101 -12.65 -4.65 -7.42
C GLY A 101 -11.83 -3.98 -6.33
N THR A 102 -10.58 -3.65 -6.63
CA THR A 102 -9.76 -2.81 -5.77
C THR A 102 -9.28 -1.54 -6.47
N MET A 103 -9.20 -0.45 -5.72
CA MET A 103 -8.63 0.83 -6.14
C MET A 103 -7.68 1.35 -5.06
N THR A 104 -6.38 1.38 -5.39
CA THR A 104 -5.30 1.68 -4.43
C THR A 104 -4.31 2.71 -4.98
N THR A 105 -3.56 3.38 -4.10
CA THR A 105 -2.42 4.23 -4.49
C THR A 105 -1.16 3.43 -4.81
N ARG A 106 -1.17 2.11 -4.54
CA ARG A 106 -0.10 1.22 -4.99
C ARG A 106 -0.11 1.09 -6.50
N ARG A 107 1.06 0.82 -7.08
CA ARG A 107 1.17 0.43 -8.49
C ARG A 107 0.40 -0.87 -8.74
N GLN A 108 -0.23 -1.03 -9.89
CA GLN A 108 -1.11 -2.16 -10.20
C GLN A 108 -0.38 -3.50 -10.01
N ALA A 109 0.84 -3.62 -10.52
CA ALA A 109 1.63 -4.84 -10.38
C ALA A 109 1.92 -5.21 -8.91
N VAL A 110 2.11 -4.20 -8.05
CA VAL A 110 2.34 -4.41 -6.60
C VAL A 110 1.04 -4.81 -5.92
N ALA A 111 -0.07 -4.14 -6.23
CA ALA A 111 -1.40 -4.47 -5.72
C ALA A 111 -1.79 -5.92 -6.02
N ASP A 112 -1.65 -6.30 -7.29
CA ASP A 112 -1.94 -7.64 -7.80
C ASP A 112 -1.07 -8.72 -7.13
N ARG A 113 0.21 -8.41 -6.90
CA ARG A 113 1.14 -9.26 -6.16
C ARG A 113 0.77 -9.42 -4.68
N MET A 114 0.41 -8.33 -4.00
CA MET A 114 0.00 -8.35 -2.60
C MET A 114 -1.25 -9.20 -2.39
N LEU A 115 -2.24 -9.07 -3.29
CA LEU A 115 -3.45 -9.90 -3.27
C LEU A 115 -3.14 -11.39 -3.44
N ARG A 116 -2.16 -11.76 -4.29
CA ARG A 116 -1.71 -13.15 -4.45
C ARG A 116 -1.02 -13.68 -3.20
N LEU A 117 -0.09 -12.91 -2.65
CA LEU A 117 0.64 -13.29 -1.43
C LEU A 117 -0.31 -13.45 -0.23
N ALA A 118 -1.38 -12.66 -0.18
CA ALA A 118 -2.43 -12.76 0.82
C ALA A 118 -3.47 -13.87 0.53
N GLY A 119 -3.38 -14.57 -0.60
CA GLY A 119 -4.30 -15.65 -0.97
C GLY A 119 -5.72 -15.21 -1.31
N ILE A 120 -5.94 -13.93 -1.66
CA ILE A 120 -7.27 -13.37 -1.92
C ILE A 120 -7.45 -12.82 -3.34
N ARG A 121 -6.47 -13.00 -4.23
CA ARG A 121 -6.51 -12.43 -5.58
C ARG A 121 -7.72 -12.89 -6.40
N GLU A 122 -8.14 -14.13 -6.24
CA GLU A 122 -9.26 -14.75 -6.96
C GLU A 122 -10.63 -14.11 -6.73
N PHE A 123 -10.80 -13.37 -5.62
CA PHE A 123 -12.05 -12.65 -5.34
C PHE A 123 -12.20 -11.38 -6.20
N PHE A 124 -11.14 -10.89 -6.85
CA PHE A 124 -11.13 -9.60 -7.53
C PHE A 124 -11.32 -9.72 -9.03
N THR A 125 -12.43 -9.15 -9.53
CA THR A 125 -12.72 -9.00 -10.95
C THR A 125 -11.92 -7.88 -11.61
N ALA A 126 -11.50 -6.89 -10.83
CA ALA A 126 -10.67 -5.77 -11.29
C ALA A 126 -9.66 -5.37 -10.20
N VAL A 127 -8.43 -5.06 -10.63
CA VAL A 127 -7.38 -4.52 -9.76
C VAL A 127 -6.90 -3.25 -10.42
N VAL A 128 -7.13 -2.09 -9.81
CA VAL A 128 -6.73 -0.79 -10.35
C VAL A 128 -5.70 -0.15 -9.43
N GLY A 129 -4.48 -0.03 -9.94
CA GLY A 129 -3.39 0.70 -9.28
C GLY A 129 -3.44 2.20 -9.56
N GLY A 130 -2.69 2.97 -8.78
CA GLY A 130 -2.59 4.42 -8.94
C GLY A 130 -1.88 4.85 -10.23
N ASP A 131 -1.10 3.96 -10.83
CA ASP A 131 -0.42 4.15 -12.11
C ASP A 131 -1.28 3.85 -13.34
N GLU A 132 -2.47 3.27 -13.16
CA GLU A 132 -3.40 2.95 -14.25
C GLU A 132 -4.38 4.09 -14.56
N VAL A 133 -4.31 5.20 -13.81
CA VAL A 133 -5.21 6.34 -13.96
C VAL A 133 -4.42 7.64 -14.05
N PRO A 134 -4.89 8.63 -14.85
CA PRO A 134 -4.21 9.92 -14.96
C PRO A 134 -4.25 10.73 -13.66
N ARG A 135 -5.22 10.44 -12.79
CA ARG A 135 -5.40 11.09 -11.49
C ARG A 135 -5.64 10.02 -10.41
N PRO A 136 -4.59 9.55 -9.72
CA PRO A 136 -4.74 8.62 -8.60
C PRO A 136 -5.38 9.32 -7.40
N LYS A 137 -5.96 8.52 -6.49
CA LYS A 137 -6.55 9.04 -5.26
C LYS A 137 -5.48 9.72 -4.37
N PRO A 138 -5.85 10.76 -3.61
CA PRO A 138 -7.17 11.40 -3.61
C PRO A 138 -7.48 12.19 -4.89
#